data_AF-A0A1T5ILL9-F1
#
_entry.id   AF-A0A1T5ILL9-F1
#
_cell.length_a   1.000
_cell.length_b   1.000
_cell.length_c   1.000
_cell.angle_alpha   90.00
_cell.angle_beta   90.00
_cell.angle_gamma   90.00
#
_symmetry.space_group_name_H-M   'P 1'
#
loop_
_entity.id
_entity.type
_entity.pdbx_description
1 polymer ?
#
loop_
_entity_poly.entity_id
_entity_poly.type
_entity_poly.pdbx_seq_one_letter_code
_entity_poly.pdbx_strand_id
1 'polypeptide(L)'
;MTKNKSYYMDLAERRFEGLLTEAEELELKSFLASTEDPDFDEVKAVASFFAVGKGLAEGRPAATARPLARGAGFRWAAALAACLALVLAIGLYHRQNDCYVLAYGEKSTDVQQAFDDMSATLEGIFGESEDVGEELSDLFNPAL
;
A
#
# COMPACT_ATOMS: atom_id res chain seq x y z
N MET A 1 34.39 -11.44 26.47
CA MET A 1 34.05 -10.05 26.82
C MET A 1 32.67 -9.77 26.25
N THR A 2 31.66 -9.67 27.10
CA THR A 2 30.33 -9.23 26.67
C THR A 2 30.40 -7.74 26.35
N LYS A 3 30.13 -7.38 25.09
CA LYS A 3 30.09 -5.98 24.67
C LYS A 3 28.83 -5.33 25.27
N ASN A 4 28.94 -4.05 25.62
CA ASN A 4 27.85 -3.32 26.28
C ASN A 4 26.78 -2.85 25.28
N LYS A 5 25.58 -2.55 25.77
CA LYS A 5 24.45 -2.05 24.99
C LYS A 5 24.82 -0.83 24.11
N SER A 6 25.58 0.12 24.66
CA SER A 6 26.00 1.32 23.92
C SER A 6 26.85 1.01 22.68
N TYR A 7 27.64 -0.06 22.71
CA TYR A 7 28.43 -0.49 21.57
C TYR A 7 27.54 -0.96 20.41
N TYR A 8 26.49 -1.71 20.71
CA TYR A 8 25.55 -2.17 19.68
C TYR A 8 24.64 -1.06 19.16
N MET A 9 24.37 -0.03 19.96
CA MET A 9 23.67 1.17 19.51
C MET A 9 24.50 1.99 18.53
N ASP A 10 25.77 2.22 18.83
CA ASP A 10 26.71 2.88 17.91
C ASP A 10 26.81 2.13 16.57
N LEU A 11 26.89 0.80 16.61
CA LEU A 11 26.85 -0.03 15.40
C LEU A 11 25.55 0.12 14.62
N ALA A 12 24.40 0.23 15.29
CA ALA A 12 23.12 0.41 14.63
C ALA A 12 23.03 1.77 13.93
N GLU A 13 23.49 2.84 14.58
CA GLU A 13 23.53 4.20 14.01
C GLU A 13 24.44 4.26 12.78
N ARG A 14 25.69 3.80 12.92
CA ARG A 14 26.64 3.71 11.79
C ARG A 14 26.14 2.82 10.65
N ARG A 15 25.23 1.87 10.93
CA ARG A 15 24.63 1.02 9.90
C ARG A 15 23.65 1.79 9.05
N PHE A 16 22.85 2.67 9.65
CA PHE A 16 21.97 3.56 8.90
C PHE A 16 22.75 4.56 8.04
N GLU A 17 23.95 4.95 8.48
CA GLU A 17 24.86 5.79 7.71
C GLU A 17 25.63 5.02 6.62
N GLY A 18 25.55 3.69 6.58
CA GLY A 18 26.27 2.84 5.61
C GLY A 18 27.78 2.74 5.86
N LEU A 19 28.22 2.99 7.10
CA LEU A 19 29.65 3.03 7.48
C LEU A 19 30.19 1.72 8.07
N LEU A 20 29.36 0.69 8.19
CA LEU A 20 29.80 -0.59 8.75
C LEU A 20 30.66 -1.38 7.77
N THR A 21 31.70 -2.00 8.33
CA THR A 21 32.42 -3.07 7.64
C THR A 21 31.59 -4.37 7.65
N GLU A 22 31.90 -5.31 6.76
CA GLU A 22 31.18 -6.59 6.67
C GLU A 22 31.24 -7.40 7.98
N ALA A 23 32.38 -7.37 8.68
CA ALA A 23 32.55 -8.05 9.96
C ALA A 23 31.66 -7.45 11.06
N GLU A 24 31.57 -6.12 11.11
CA GLU A 24 30.69 -5.40 12.04
C GLU A 24 29.21 -5.63 11.73
N GLU A 25 28.84 -5.70 10.44
CA GLU A 25 27.46 -5.97 10.02
C GLU A 25 27.01 -7.37 10.43
N LEU A 26 27.90 -8.37 10.24
CA LEU A 26 27.62 -9.74 10.63
C LEU A 26 27.50 -9.86 12.16
N GLU A 27 28.35 -9.13 12.89
CA GLU A 27 28.27 -9.05 14.34
C GLU A 27 26.95 -8.43 14.80
N LEU A 28 26.59 -7.25 14.28
CA LEU A 28 25.34 -6.57 14.62
C LEU A 28 24.13 -7.46 14.29
N LYS A 29 24.14 -8.16 13.15
CA LYS A 29 23.08 -9.10 12.78
C LYS A 29 22.96 -10.25 13.78
N SER A 30 24.08 -10.81 14.24
CA SER A 30 24.09 -11.90 15.23
C SER A 30 23.53 -11.44 16.59
N PHE A 31 23.87 -10.21 16.99
CA PHE A 31 23.34 -9.59 18.20
C PHE A 31 21.83 -9.33 18.08
N LEU A 32 21.37 -8.70 16.99
CA LEU A 32 19.95 -8.41 16.77
C LEU A 32 19.09 -9.67 16.72
N ALA A 33 19.64 -10.79 16.24
CA ALA A 33 18.94 -12.08 16.22
C ALA A 33 18.76 -12.73 17.60
N SER A 34 19.54 -12.32 18.60
CA SER A 34 19.57 -12.93 19.94
C SER A 34 19.02 -12.02 21.05
N THR A 35 19.00 -10.70 20.84
CA THR A 35 18.52 -9.74 21.83
C THR A 35 17.00 -9.62 21.86
N GLU A 36 16.41 -9.51 23.05
CA GLU A 36 14.99 -9.17 23.27
C GLU A 36 14.81 -7.74 23.82
N ASP A 37 15.88 -6.95 23.86
CA ASP A 37 15.86 -5.58 24.38
C ASP A 37 15.05 -4.66 23.43
N PRO A 38 14.00 -3.98 23.94
CA PRO A 38 13.07 -3.20 23.13
C PRO A 38 13.72 -2.00 22.43
N ASP A 39 14.84 -1.49 22.95
CA ASP A 39 15.51 -0.35 22.31
C ASP A 39 16.07 -0.71 20.91
N PHE A 40 16.17 -2.01 20.59
CA PHE A 40 16.60 -2.50 19.28
C PHE A 40 15.45 -2.91 18.36
N ASP A 41 14.19 -2.78 18.79
CA ASP A 41 13.04 -3.21 17.99
C ASP A 41 12.90 -2.37 16.70
N GLU A 42 13.19 -1.08 16.77
CA GLU A 42 13.24 -0.22 15.57
C GLU A 42 14.33 -0.67 14.59
N VAL A 43 15.52 -0.99 15.11
CA VAL A 43 16.64 -1.48 14.30
C VAL A 43 16.29 -2.82 13.63
N LYS A 44 15.63 -3.73 14.36
CA LYS A 44 15.14 -5.01 13.81
C LYS A 44 14.08 -4.81 12.74
N ALA A 45 13.13 -3.90 12.97
CA ALA A 45 12.06 -3.60 12.03
C ALA A 45 12.65 -3.14 10.69
N VAL A 46 13.56 -2.16 10.72
CA VAL A 46 14.19 -1.66 9.49
C VAL A 46 15.06 -2.72 8.83
N ALA A 47 15.87 -3.46 9.59
CA ALA A 47 16.70 -4.54 9.05
C ALA A 47 15.87 -5.64 8.37
N SER A 48 14.70 -5.98 8.92
CA SER A 48 13.80 -6.97 8.35
C SER A 48 13.19 -6.52 7.02
N PHE A 49 12.84 -5.23 6.89
CA PHE A 49 12.31 -4.67 5.66
C PHE A 49 13.32 -4.76 4.50
N PHE A 50 14.58 -4.40 4.75
CA PHE A 50 15.66 -4.55 3.75
C PHE A 50 15.96 -6.01 3.41
N ALA A 51 15.85 -6.93 4.38
CA ALA A 51 16.05 -8.35 4.13
C ALA A 51 14.97 -8.93 3.19
N VAL A 52 13.70 -8.55 3.39
CA VAL A 52 12.60 -8.94 2.50
C VAL A 52 12.79 -8.33 1.10
N GLY A 53 13.20 -7.05 1.02
CA GLY A 53 13.48 -6.38 -0.25
C GLY A 53 14.59 -7.05 -1.07
N LYS A 54 15.71 -7.44 -0.43
CA LYS A 54 16.79 -8.19 -1.11
C LYS A 54 16.32 -9.57 -1.59
N GLY A 55 15.50 -10.27 -0.80
CA GLY A 55 14.95 -11.58 -1.19
C GLY A 55 14.07 -11.51 -2.44
N LEU A 56 13.25 -10.46 -2.55
CA LEU A 56 12.40 -10.21 -3.72
C LEU A 56 13.23 -9.81 -4.96
N ALA A 57 14.24 -8.94 -4.79
CA ALA A 57 15.09 -8.47 -5.89
C ALA A 57 16.02 -9.57 -6.45
N GLU A 58 16.54 -10.45 -5.60
CA GLU A 58 17.39 -11.57 -6.01
C GLU A 58 16.59 -12.75 -6.61
N GLY A 59 15.27 -12.61 -6.76
CA GLY A 59 14.40 -13.67 -7.29
C GLY A 59 14.45 -14.94 -6.45
N ARG A 60 14.87 -14.84 -5.18
CA ARG A 60 15.02 -15.98 -4.30
C ARG A 60 13.61 -16.47 -3.96
N PRO A 61 13.18 -17.66 -4.40
CA PRO A 61 11.91 -18.20 -3.93
C PRO A 61 12.00 -18.25 -2.40
N ALA A 62 10.94 -17.89 -1.69
CA ALA A 62 10.87 -17.80 -0.23
C ALA A 62 11.37 -19.09 0.45
N ALA A 63 12.68 -19.22 0.58
CA ALA A 63 13.35 -20.46 0.94
C ALA A 63 13.56 -20.50 2.45
N THR A 64 12.47 -20.38 3.21
CA THR A 64 12.41 -20.77 4.64
C THR A 64 10.96 -20.97 5.10
N ALA A 65 10.12 -21.64 4.30
CA ALA A 65 9.06 -22.44 4.91
C ALA A 65 9.74 -23.66 5.56
N ARG A 66 10.25 -23.50 6.80
CA ARG A 66 10.57 -24.65 7.66
C ARG A 66 9.34 -25.58 7.60
N PRO A 67 9.49 -26.90 7.38
CA PRO A 67 8.33 -27.78 7.46
C PRO A 67 7.76 -27.63 8.87
N LEU A 68 6.56 -27.06 8.97
CA LEU A 68 5.81 -27.00 10.21
C LEU A 68 5.82 -28.41 10.78
N ALA A 69 6.46 -28.59 11.94
CA ALA A 69 6.39 -29.83 12.70
C ALA A 69 4.91 -30.19 12.84
N ARG A 70 4.52 -31.33 12.22
CA ARG A 70 3.14 -31.79 11.99
C ARG A 70 2.32 -32.10 13.25
N GLY A 71 2.69 -31.61 14.44
CA GLY A 71 2.14 -32.11 15.70
C GLY A 71 1.70 -31.08 16.73
N ALA A 72 2.03 -29.79 16.61
CA ALA A 72 1.70 -28.82 17.64
C ALA A 72 1.45 -27.44 17.04
N GLY A 73 0.20 -27.00 16.94
CA GLY A 73 -0.05 -25.63 16.47
C GLY A 73 -1.48 -25.23 16.14
N PHE A 74 -2.49 -26.08 16.34
CA PHE A 74 -3.87 -25.73 15.97
C PHE A 74 -4.57 -24.77 16.94
N ARG A 75 -3.84 -24.17 17.89
CA ARG A 75 -4.40 -23.19 18.84
C ARG A 75 -4.69 -21.85 18.17
N TRP A 76 -4.05 -21.55 17.03
CA TRP A 76 -4.21 -20.29 16.30
C TRP A 76 -4.88 -20.48 14.94
N ALA A 77 -5.28 -21.71 14.58
CA ALA A 77 -5.88 -22.00 13.28
C ALA A 77 -7.19 -21.22 13.07
N ALA A 78 -8.00 -21.08 14.11
CA ALA A 78 -9.24 -20.29 14.05
C ALA A 78 -8.97 -18.78 13.87
N ALA A 79 -7.95 -18.24 14.55
CA ALA A 79 -7.55 -16.84 14.40
C ALA A 79 -7.00 -16.55 13.00
N LEU A 80 -6.16 -17.45 12.46
CA LEU A 80 -5.63 -17.34 11.10
C LEU A 80 -6.74 -17.46 10.05
N ALA A 81 -7.71 -18.36 10.25
CA ALA A 81 -8.85 -18.49 9.36
C ALA A 81 -9.73 -17.22 9.38
N ALA A 82 -9.95 -16.60 10.54
CA ALA A 82 -10.69 -15.35 10.66
C ALA A 82 -9.95 -14.19 9.96
N CYS A 83 -8.63 -14.07 10.15
CA CYS A 83 -7.82 -13.06 9.47
C CYS A 83 -7.85 -13.24 7.95
N LEU A 84 -7.71 -14.49 7.46
CA LEU A 84 -7.79 -14.78 6.02
C LEU A 84 -9.18 -14.47 5.45
N ALA A 85 -10.25 -14.79 6.19
CA ALA A 85 -11.61 -14.47 5.79
C ALA A 85 -11.84 -12.94 5.68
N LEU A 86 -11.30 -12.16 6.62
CA LEU A 86 -11.37 -10.69 6.56
C LEU A 86 -10.61 -10.13 5.36
N VAL A 87 -9.39 -10.60 5.09
CA VAL A 87 -8.61 -10.16 3.94
C VAL A 87 -9.32 -10.50 2.62
N LEU A 88 -9.90 -11.69 2.52
CA LEU A 88 -10.70 -12.09 1.35
C LEU A 88 -11.97 -11.25 1.21
N ALA A 89 -12.67 -10.97 2.30
CA ALA A 89 -13.87 -10.14 2.29
C ALA A 89 -13.55 -8.70 1.84
N ILE A 90 -12.45 -8.11 2.34
CA ILE A 90 -11.99 -6.78 1.94
C ILE A 90 -11.58 -6.77 0.46
N GLY A 91 -10.84 -7.79 0.00
CA GLY A 91 -10.45 -7.91 -1.41
C GLY A 91 -11.65 -8.06 -2.36
N LEU A 92 -12.65 -8.87 -1.97
CA LEU A 92 -13.89 -9.02 -2.72
C LEU A 92 -14.73 -7.73 -2.71
N TYR A 93 -14.78 -7.02 -1.58
CA TYR A 93 -15.46 -5.73 -1.47
C TYR A 93 -14.81 -4.67 -2.36
N HIS A 94 -13.47 -4.57 -2.35
CA HIS A 94 -12.76 -3.65 -3.23
C HIS A 94 -12.96 -3.95 -4.71
N ARG A 95 -13.08 -5.23 -5.10
CA ARG A 95 -13.39 -5.64 -6.48
C ARG A 95 -14.80 -5.24 -6.92
N GLN A 96 -15.73 -5.03 -6.00
CA GLN A 96 -17.08 -4.56 -6.34
C GLN A 96 -17.18 -3.02 -6.35
N ASN A 97 -16.17 -2.34 -5.82
CA ASN A 97 -16.10 -0.88 -5.74
C ASN A 97 -15.30 -0.29 -6.91
N ASP A 98 -15.41 -0.92 -8.08
CA ASP A 98 -14.92 -0.34 -9.33
C ASP A 98 -15.83 0.84 -9.68
N CYS A 99 -15.24 2.02 -9.81
CA CYS A 99 -15.93 3.22 -10.27
C CYS A 99 -16.39 2.97 -11.72
N TYR A 100 -17.66 2.61 -11.93
CA TYR A 100 -18.22 2.39 -13.26
C TYR A 100 -19.02 3.60 -13.70
N VAL A 101 -18.94 3.93 -14.99
CA VAL A 101 -19.80 4.93 -15.62
C VAL A 101 -20.81 4.22 -16.51
N LEU A 102 -22.07 4.62 -16.40
CA LEU A 102 -23.16 4.18 -17.26
C LEU A 102 -23.27 5.14 -18.43
N ALA A 103 -22.68 4.78 -19.57
CA ALA A 103 -22.86 5.49 -20.82
C ALA A 103 -23.78 4.66 -21.73
N TYR A 104 -24.86 5.27 -22.24
CA TYR A 104 -25.81 4.65 -23.19
C TYR A 104 -26.40 3.27 -22.79
N GLY A 105 -26.45 2.96 -21.50
CA GLY A 105 -26.98 1.70 -20.98
C GLY A 105 -25.98 0.54 -20.94
N GLU A 106 -24.72 0.78 -21.29
CA GLU A 106 -23.63 -0.20 -21.20
C GLU A 106 -22.66 0.16 -20.06
N LYS A 107 -22.22 -0.85 -19.30
CA LYS A 107 -21.30 -0.65 -18.17
C LYS A 107 -19.87 -0.74 -18.68
N SER A 108 -19.16 0.39 -18.75
CA SER A 108 -17.73 0.41 -19.04
C SER A 108 -16.93 0.71 -17.78
N THR A 109 -15.82 -0.02 -17.59
CA THR A 109 -14.89 0.14 -16.45
C THR A 109 -13.63 0.91 -16.88
N ASP A 110 -13.63 1.48 -18.09
CA ASP A 110 -12.52 2.27 -18.61
C ASP A 110 -12.62 3.72 -18.12
N VAL A 111 -11.65 4.10 -17.28
CA VAL A 111 -11.56 5.43 -16.67
C VAL A 111 -11.36 6.51 -17.73
N GLN A 112 -10.64 6.23 -18.82
CA GLN A 112 -10.40 7.23 -19.86
C GLN A 112 -11.68 7.54 -20.63
N GLN A 113 -12.46 6.51 -20.95
CA GLN A 113 -13.73 6.66 -21.65
C GLN A 113 -14.77 7.44 -20.83
N ALA A 114 -14.75 7.28 -19.50
CA ALA A 114 -15.59 8.05 -18.58
C ALA A 114 -15.25 9.54 -18.56
N PHE A 115 -13.95 9.89 -18.57
CA PHE A 115 -13.51 11.28 -18.57
C PHE A 115 -13.76 11.97 -19.93
N ASP A 116 -13.61 11.24 -21.04
CA ASP A 116 -13.90 11.77 -22.38
C ASP A 116 -15.40 12.08 -22.55
N ASP A 117 -16.29 11.18 -22.11
CA ASP A 117 -17.74 11.40 -22.17
C ASP A 117 -18.20 12.54 -21.25
N MET A 118 -17.62 12.62 -20.05
CA MET A 118 -17.88 13.71 -19.10
C MET A 118 -17.37 15.05 -19.63
N SER A 119 -16.19 15.10 -20.24
CA SER A 119 -15.64 16.33 -20.82
C SER A 119 -16.45 16.79 -22.04
N ALA A 120 -16.88 15.88 -22.92
CA ALA A 120 -17.77 16.21 -24.04
C ALA A 120 -19.14 16.73 -23.57
N THR A 121 -19.71 16.15 -22.51
CA THR A 121 -20.97 16.61 -21.93
C THR A 121 -20.83 18.00 -21.30
N LEU A 122 -19.74 18.23 -20.55
CA LEU A 122 -19.47 19.54 -19.96
C LEU A 122 -19.15 20.58 -21.03
N GLU A 123 -18.46 20.22 -22.11
CA GLU A 123 -18.20 21.10 -23.25
C GLU A 123 -19.48 21.43 -24.02
N GLY A 124 -20.44 20.51 -24.11
CA GLY A 124 -21.79 20.83 -24.61
C GLY A 124 -22.54 21.81 -23.71
N ILE A 125 -22.50 21.61 -22.38
CA ILE A 125 -23.21 22.46 -21.41
C ILE A 125 -22.57 23.85 -21.25
N PHE A 126 -21.24 23.93 -21.33
CA PHE A 126 -20.49 25.18 -21.11
C PHE A 126 -20.02 25.84 -22.42
N GLY A 127 -19.99 25.10 -23.53
CA GLY A 127 -19.70 25.62 -24.87
C GLY A 127 -20.94 26.14 -25.58
N GLU A 128 -22.13 25.67 -25.21
CA GLU A 128 -23.40 26.32 -25.54
C GLU A 128 -23.62 27.48 -24.55
N SER A 129 -22.78 28.51 -24.65
CA SER A 129 -23.17 29.85 -24.26
C SER A 129 -24.23 30.32 -25.25
N GLU A 130 -25.41 29.70 -25.22
CA GLU A 130 -26.59 30.24 -25.88
C GLU A 130 -26.84 31.61 -25.23
N ASP A 131 -27.09 32.59 -26.07
CA ASP A 131 -27.23 33.99 -25.68
C ASP A 131 -28.53 34.18 -24.88
N VAL A 132 -28.50 33.77 -23.60
CA VAL A 132 -29.63 33.85 -22.67
C VAL A 132 -30.03 35.31 -22.40
N GLY A 133 -29.26 36.28 -22.90
CA GLY A 133 -29.59 37.69 -22.84
C GLY A 133 -30.80 38.08 -23.70
N GLU A 134 -30.95 37.47 -24.88
CA GLU A 134 -32.03 37.84 -25.81
C GLU A 134 -33.38 37.26 -25.35
N GLU A 135 -33.43 36.00 -24.89
CA GLU A 135 -34.65 35.38 -24.34
C GLU A 135 -35.12 36.00 -23.02
N LEU A 136 -34.21 36.43 -22.15
CA LEU A 136 -34.60 37.11 -20.91
C LEU A 136 -35.11 38.54 -21.20
N SER A 137 -34.63 39.19 -22.26
CA SER A 137 -35.11 40.52 -22.64
C SER A 137 -36.57 40.51 -23.11
N ASP A 138 -37.00 39.46 -23.80
CA ASP A 138 -38.38 39.27 -24.26
C ASP A 138 -39.33 38.88 -23.11
N LEU A 139 -38.82 38.19 -22.09
CA LEU A 139 -39.56 37.87 -20.87
C LEU A 139 -39.75 39.06 -19.92
N PHE A 140 -38.78 39.97 -19.84
CA PHE A 140 -38.81 41.11 -18.91
C PHE A 140 -39.23 42.44 -19.53
N ASN A 141 -39.45 42.48 -20.85
CA ASN A 141 -40.01 43.66 -21.53
C ASN A 141 -41.17 43.28 -22.46
N PRO A 142 -42.33 42.84 -21.92
CA PRO A 142 -43.54 42.76 -22.72
C PRO A 142 -43.91 44.19 -23.14
N ALA A 143 -43.82 44.48 -24.44
CA ALA A 143 -44.21 45.77 -25.00
C ALA A 143 -45.66 46.11 -24.63
N LEU A 144 -45.85 46.99 -23.63
CA LEU A 144 -47.06 47.74 -23.36
C LEU A 144 -46.75 49.11 -22.77
#